data_AF-A0A355FRW1-F1
#
_entry.id   AF-A0A355FRW1-F1
#
_cell.length_a   1.000
_cell.length_b   1.000
_cell.length_c   1.000
_cell.angle_alpha   90.00
_cell.angle_beta   90.00
_cell.angle_gamma   90.00
#
_symmetry.space_group_name_H-M   'P 1'
#
loop_
_entity.id
_entity.type
_entity.pdbx_description
1 polymer ?
#
loop_
_entity_poly.entity_id
_entity_poly.type
_entity_poly.pdbx_seq_one_letter_code
_entity_poly.pdbx_strand_id
1 'polypeptide(L)'
;NDTDGDGVCDELEVEGCTDPEAENYNADATEDDGSCYYCDIEIAEDATTDEIDGAATGSIDVTITGGTGSLTIAWTGPDNFTSDQEDLTDLFAGLYTITVTDENGCAQELQVEVGATTDLAEISELQFSLYPNPADETLWINASGWSGLTTLALYDAAGRQIASEVYNIQEAMPINVSGLAPGLYQLVVLNADQRGVAQVLIQ
;
A
#
# COMPACT_ATOMS: atom_id res chain seq x y z
N ASN A 1 -46.89 -35.54 -30.35
CA ASN A 1 -45.82 -36.50 -30.71
C ASN A 1 -44.73 -36.32 -29.66
N ASP A 2 -43.65 -37.08 -29.64
CA ASP A 2 -42.44 -36.77 -28.84
C ASP A 2 -41.28 -36.93 -29.84
N THR A 3 -40.87 -35.82 -30.41
CA THR A 3 -40.03 -35.76 -31.62
C THR A 3 -38.54 -35.92 -31.28
N ASP A 4 -38.12 -35.46 -30.10
CA ASP A 4 -36.72 -35.46 -29.65
C ASP A 4 -36.43 -36.53 -28.58
N GLY A 5 -37.47 -37.11 -27.95
CA GLY A 5 -37.39 -38.28 -27.11
C GLY A 5 -37.01 -38.00 -25.65
N ASP A 6 -37.23 -36.77 -25.17
CA ASP A 6 -36.90 -36.35 -23.81
C ASP A 6 -37.93 -36.85 -22.75
N GLY A 7 -39.07 -37.37 -23.22
CA GLY A 7 -40.14 -37.92 -22.39
C GLY A 7 -41.31 -36.96 -22.13
N VAL A 8 -41.28 -35.77 -22.73
CA VAL A 8 -42.39 -34.83 -22.85
C VAL A 8 -42.93 -34.92 -24.29
N CYS A 9 -44.23 -34.70 -24.47
CA CYS A 9 -44.77 -34.67 -25.83
C CYS A 9 -44.68 -33.25 -26.39
N ASP A 10 -44.39 -33.08 -27.69
CA ASP A 10 -44.33 -31.80 -28.42
C ASP A 10 -45.48 -30.84 -28.07
N GLU A 11 -46.71 -31.35 -27.85
CA GLU A 11 -47.86 -30.51 -27.52
C GLU A 11 -47.93 -30.04 -26.05
N LEU A 12 -47.04 -30.59 -25.21
CA LEU A 12 -46.87 -30.30 -23.79
C LEU A 12 -45.52 -29.65 -23.48
N GLU A 13 -44.69 -29.41 -24.49
CA GLU A 13 -43.42 -28.72 -24.33
C GLU A 13 -43.64 -27.27 -23.89
N VAL A 14 -42.81 -26.83 -22.96
CA VAL A 14 -42.71 -25.44 -22.53
C VAL A 14 -41.33 -24.94 -22.95
N GLU A 15 -41.33 -24.05 -23.93
CA GLU A 15 -40.11 -23.37 -24.41
C GLU A 15 -39.57 -22.42 -23.33
N GLY A 16 -38.25 -22.45 -23.14
CA GLY A 16 -37.55 -21.49 -22.30
C GLY A 16 -36.15 -21.98 -21.92
N CYS A 17 -35.41 -21.19 -21.15
CA CYS A 17 -34.09 -21.62 -20.70
C CYS A 17 -34.18 -22.81 -19.73
N THR A 18 -33.55 -23.92 -20.10
CA THR A 18 -33.52 -25.15 -19.29
C THR A 18 -32.26 -25.28 -18.42
N ASP A 19 -31.28 -24.36 -18.56
CA ASP A 19 -30.04 -24.40 -17.79
C ASP A 19 -30.20 -23.74 -16.40
N PRO A 20 -30.02 -24.48 -15.29
CA PRO A 20 -30.15 -23.94 -13.93
C PRO A 20 -29.03 -22.95 -13.52
N GLU A 21 -27.94 -22.85 -14.27
CA GLU A 21 -26.87 -21.87 -14.06
C GLU A 21 -27.15 -20.54 -14.77
N ALA A 22 -28.16 -20.48 -15.64
CA ALA A 22 -28.58 -19.26 -16.30
C ALA A 22 -29.49 -18.40 -15.40
N GLU A 23 -29.39 -17.09 -15.55
CA GLU A 23 -30.14 -16.11 -14.75
C GLU A 23 -31.64 -16.12 -15.08
N ASN A 24 -32.02 -16.53 -16.30
CA ASN A 24 -33.42 -16.74 -16.71
C ASN A 24 -33.85 -18.21 -16.75
N TYR A 25 -33.21 -19.06 -15.96
CA TYR A 25 -33.65 -20.44 -15.79
C TYR A 25 -35.16 -20.53 -15.51
N ASN A 26 -35.87 -21.30 -16.32
CA ASN A 26 -37.27 -21.61 -16.11
C ASN A 26 -37.43 -23.10 -15.77
N ALA A 27 -37.73 -23.39 -14.51
CA ALA A 27 -37.92 -24.77 -14.05
C ALA A 27 -39.11 -25.49 -14.70
N ASP A 28 -40.05 -24.73 -15.29
CA ASP A 28 -41.18 -25.29 -16.05
C ASP A 28 -40.83 -25.52 -17.52
N ALA A 29 -39.71 -25.00 -18.02
CA ALA A 29 -39.27 -25.24 -19.39
C ALA A 29 -38.84 -26.70 -19.55
N THR A 30 -39.36 -27.34 -20.60
CA THR A 30 -39.03 -28.72 -20.97
C THR A 30 -38.21 -28.76 -22.25
N GLU A 31 -38.19 -27.68 -23.05
CA GLU A 31 -37.39 -27.57 -24.25
C GLU A 31 -36.61 -26.25 -24.25
N ASP A 32 -35.32 -26.31 -24.62
CA ASP A 32 -34.45 -25.14 -24.66
C ASP A 32 -34.67 -24.31 -25.92
N ASP A 33 -35.16 -23.08 -25.74
CA ASP A 33 -35.43 -22.15 -26.85
C ASP A 33 -34.20 -21.30 -27.24
N GLY A 34 -33.05 -21.55 -26.60
CA GLY A 34 -31.82 -20.78 -26.76
C GLY A 34 -31.85 -19.40 -26.11
N SER A 35 -32.83 -19.11 -25.24
CA SER A 35 -32.92 -17.83 -24.53
C SER A 35 -32.02 -17.71 -23.31
N CYS A 36 -31.31 -18.77 -22.90
CA CYS A 36 -30.45 -18.75 -21.72
C CYS A 36 -29.43 -17.61 -21.77
N TYR A 37 -29.43 -16.76 -20.74
CA TYR A 37 -28.40 -15.76 -20.52
C TYR A 37 -27.72 -15.97 -19.17
N TYR A 38 -26.40 -15.73 -19.16
CA TYR A 38 -25.55 -15.90 -18.00
C TYR A 38 -24.99 -14.55 -17.59
N CYS A 39 -24.71 -14.42 -16.31
CA CYS A 39 -23.94 -13.27 -15.86
C CYS A 39 -22.49 -13.37 -16.32
N ASP A 40 -22.08 -12.41 -17.15
CA ASP A 40 -20.72 -12.31 -17.69
C ASP A 40 -19.98 -11.05 -17.20
N ILE A 41 -20.51 -10.35 -16.18
CA ILE A 41 -19.81 -9.22 -15.55
C ILE A 41 -18.48 -9.73 -14.97
N GLU A 42 -17.39 -9.09 -15.36
CA GLU A 42 -16.05 -9.32 -14.81
C GLU A 42 -15.49 -7.98 -14.33
N ILE A 43 -15.05 -7.94 -13.08
CA ILE A 43 -14.43 -6.78 -12.44
C ILE A 43 -12.96 -7.11 -12.21
N ALA A 44 -12.06 -6.33 -12.79
CA ALA A 44 -10.63 -6.45 -12.56
C ALA A 44 -10.11 -5.19 -11.88
N GLU A 45 -9.35 -5.36 -10.79
CA GLU A 45 -8.51 -4.29 -10.25
C GLU A 45 -7.35 -4.04 -11.23
N ASP A 46 -7.20 -2.81 -11.71
CA ASP A 46 -6.08 -2.43 -12.58
C ASP A 46 -4.93 -1.82 -11.76
N ALA A 47 -5.27 -0.90 -10.84
CA ALA A 47 -4.30 -0.30 -9.95
C ALA A 47 -4.92 0.23 -8.64
N THR A 48 -4.14 0.14 -7.57
CA THR A 48 -4.42 0.79 -6.28
C THR A 48 -3.23 1.63 -5.84
N THR A 49 -3.51 2.72 -5.14
CA THR A 49 -2.49 3.51 -4.46
C THR A 49 -2.73 3.54 -2.97
N ASP A 50 -1.66 3.49 -2.20
CA ASP A 50 -1.74 3.60 -0.75
C ASP A 50 -2.07 5.03 -0.31
N GLU A 51 -2.79 5.13 0.79
CA GLU A 51 -2.98 6.38 1.49
C GLU A 51 -1.71 6.76 2.26
N ILE A 52 -1.38 8.06 2.29
CA ILE A 52 -0.40 8.62 3.20
C ILE A 52 -1.11 8.91 4.51
N ASP A 53 -0.62 8.35 5.61
CA ASP A 53 -1.29 8.37 6.93
C ASP A 53 -1.99 9.71 7.25
N GLY A 54 -3.32 9.67 7.28
CA GLY A 54 -4.20 10.77 7.68
C GLY A 54 -4.52 11.79 6.58
N ALA A 55 -4.16 11.54 5.32
CA ALA A 55 -4.31 12.48 4.21
C ALA A 55 -5.38 12.08 3.17
N ALA A 56 -5.97 10.88 3.25
CA ALA A 56 -6.94 10.38 2.26
C ALA A 56 -6.44 10.48 0.81
N THR A 57 -5.25 9.97 0.52
CA THR A 57 -4.62 10.09 -0.81
C THR A 57 -4.70 8.83 -1.65
N GLY A 58 -5.33 7.76 -1.14
CA GLY A 58 -5.46 6.50 -1.86
C GLY A 58 -6.41 6.60 -3.05
N SER A 59 -6.29 5.64 -3.96
CA SER A 59 -7.14 5.52 -5.16
C SER A 59 -7.37 4.06 -5.52
N ILE A 60 -8.50 3.79 -6.16
CA ILE A 60 -8.85 2.49 -6.74
C ILE A 60 -9.25 2.72 -8.19
N ASP A 61 -8.59 2.02 -9.10
CA ASP A 61 -8.88 1.97 -10.55
C ASP A 61 -9.34 0.55 -10.88
N VAL A 62 -10.52 0.43 -11.48
CA VAL A 62 -11.12 -0.86 -11.87
C VAL A 62 -11.52 -0.84 -13.33
N THR A 63 -11.38 -1.98 -13.99
CA THR A 63 -11.95 -2.21 -15.30
C THR A 63 -13.12 -3.18 -15.18
N ILE A 64 -14.29 -2.74 -15.65
CA ILE A 64 -15.49 -3.57 -15.72
C ILE A 64 -15.72 -4.02 -17.17
N THR A 65 -15.89 -5.31 -17.38
CA THR A 65 -16.26 -5.88 -18.69
C THR A 65 -17.46 -6.81 -18.58
N GLY A 66 -18.13 -7.08 -19.70
CA GLY A 66 -19.36 -7.86 -19.74
C GLY A 66 -20.58 -7.07 -19.24
N GLY A 67 -21.62 -7.79 -18.84
CA GLY A 67 -22.91 -7.26 -18.40
C GLY A 67 -23.81 -6.85 -19.56
N THR A 68 -25.12 -6.86 -19.30
CA THR A 68 -26.13 -6.47 -20.30
C THR A 68 -26.71 -5.09 -20.02
N GLY A 69 -26.67 -4.22 -21.03
CA GLY A 69 -27.33 -2.92 -20.97
C GLY A 69 -26.58 -1.91 -20.10
N SER A 70 -27.32 -1.15 -19.30
CA SER A 70 -26.72 -0.14 -18.40
C SER A 70 -26.25 -0.79 -17.11
N LEU A 71 -25.00 -0.51 -16.70
CA LEU A 71 -24.44 -0.97 -15.45
C LEU A 71 -24.71 0.05 -14.32
N THR A 72 -25.10 -0.45 -13.16
CA THR A 72 -25.22 0.29 -11.91
C THR A 72 -24.05 -0.08 -11.00
N ILE A 73 -23.31 0.91 -10.54
CA ILE A 73 -22.15 0.75 -9.67
C ILE A 73 -22.51 1.23 -8.28
N ALA A 74 -22.15 0.46 -7.26
CA ALA A 74 -22.28 0.83 -5.87
C ALA A 74 -21.03 0.42 -5.11
N TRP A 75 -20.38 1.39 -4.49
CA TRP A 75 -19.28 1.15 -3.57
C TRP A 75 -19.75 1.25 -2.13
N THR A 76 -19.17 0.42 -1.27
CA THR A 76 -19.20 0.59 0.19
C THR A 76 -17.79 0.50 0.74
N GLY A 77 -17.54 1.13 1.88
CA GLY A 77 -16.21 1.13 2.48
C GLY A 77 -16.19 1.57 3.94
N PRO A 78 -15.00 1.89 4.48
CA PRO A 78 -14.82 2.37 5.84
C PRO A 78 -15.66 3.63 6.11
N ASP A 79 -15.97 3.88 7.39
CA ASP A 79 -16.69 5.09 7.84
C ASP A 79 -18.03 5.37 7.13
N ASN A 80 -18.71 4.32 6.66
CA ASN A 80 -19.94 4.40 5.86
C ASN A 80 -19.75 5.11 4.51
N PHE A 81 -18.54 5.02 3.94
CA PHE A 81 -18.28 5.48 2.58
C PHE A 81 -19.23 4.79 1.59
N THR A 82 -19.76 5.57 0.65
CA THR A 82 -20.54 5.09 -0.49
C THR A 82 -20.24 5.92 -1.73
N SER A 83 -20.19 5.30 -2.90
CA SER A 83 -19.98 5.98 -4.18
C SER A 83 -20.70 5.23 -5.31
N ASP A 84 -20.99 5.92 -6.40
CA ASP A 84 -21.52 5.38 -7.66
C ASP A 84 -20.54 5.57 -8.84
N GLN A 85 -19.35 6.08 -8.56
CA GLN A 85 -18.28 6.22 -9.56
C GLN A 85 -17.59 4.89 -9.81
N GLU A 86 -17.16 4.65 -11.04
CA GLU A 86 -16.36 3.47 -11.41
C GLU A 86 -15.00 3.51 -10.69
N ASP A 87 -14.23 4.57 -10.93
CA ASP A 87 -12.95 4.82 -10.27
C ASP A 87 -13.11 5.72 -9.04
N LEU A 88 -12.30 5.45 -8.02
CA LEU A 88 -12.28 6.20 -6.77
C LEU A 88 -10.93 6.87 -6.53
N THR A 89 -10.99 8.10 -6.05
CA THR A 89 -9.82 8.86 -5.57
C THR A 89 -10.13 9.43 -4.18
N ASP A 90 -9.10 10.02 -3.56
CA ASP A 90 -9.19 10.67 -2.25
C ASP A 90 -9.68 9.72 -1.14
N LEU A 91 -9.18 8.48 -1.16
CA LEU A 91 -9.57 7.41 -0.24
C LEU A 91 -8.65 7.34 0.98
N PHE A 92 -9.24 7.04 2.14
CA PHE A 92 -8.51 6.58 3.31
C PHE A 92 -8.11 5.11 3.16
N ALA A 93 -7.10 4.68 3.91
CA ALA A 93 -6.78 3.26 3.98
C ALA A 93 -7.95 2.45 4.53
N GLY A 94 -8.20 1.29 3.91
CA GLY A 94 -9.22 0.35 4.34
C GLY A 94 -9.75 -0.53 3.21
N LEU A 95 -10.76 -1.34 3.55
CA LEU A 95 -11.36 -2.29 2.64
C LEU A 95 -12.60 -1.69 1.97
N TYR A 96 -12.56 -1.60 0.65
CA TYR A 96 -13.64 -1.13 -0.20
C TYR A 96 -14.27 -2.31 -0.93
N THR A 97 -15.58 -2.23 -1.18
CA THR A 97 -16.33 -3.27 -1.87
C THR A 97 -17.15 -2.62 -2.97
N ILE A 98 -16.91 -3.03 -4.22
CA ILE A 98 -17.71 -2.64 -5.37
C ILE A 98 -18.73 -3.72 -5.65
N THR A 99 -19.98 -3.32 -5.86
CA THR A 99 -21.04 -4.12 -6.45
C THR A 99 -21.42 -3.52 -7.79
N VAL A 100 -21.32 -4.30 -8.85
CA VAL A 100 -21.76 -3.92 -10.20
C VAL A 100 -23.00 -4.72 -10.53
N THR A 101 -24.08 -4.06 -10.95
CA THR A 101 -25.34 -4.71 -11.35
C THR A 101 -25.76 -4.29 -12.74
N ASP A 102 -26.11 -5.23 -13.61
CA ASP A 102 -26.61 -4.93 -14.95
C ASP A 102 -28.14 -4.74 -15.01
N GLU A 103 -28.67 -4.46 -16.20
CA GLU A 103 -30.11 -4.20 -16.40
C GLU A 103 -30.98 -5.46 -16.26
N ASN A 104 -30.40 -6.64 -16.45
CA ASN A 104 -31.06 -7.92 -16.26
C ASN A 104 -31.05 -8.36 -14.78
N GLY A 105 -30.32 -7.65 -13.92
CA GLY A 105 -30.26 -7.89 -12.49
C GLY A 105 -29.12 -8.80 -12.06
N CYS A 106 -28.18 -9.16 -12.94
CA CYS A 106 -26.97 -9.82 -12.48
C CYS A 106 -26.15 -8.82 -11.64
N ALA A 107 -25.71 -9.24 -10.45
CA ALA A 107 -24.76 -8.51 -9.63
C ALA A 107 -23.45 -9.29 -9.41
N GLN A 108 -22.31 -8.61 -9.54
CA GLN A 108 -20.98 -9.10 -9.13
C GLN A 108 -20.37 -8.18 -8.08
N GLU A 109 -19.55 -8.77 -7.21
CA GLU A 109 -18.90 -8.06 -6.11
C GLU A 109 -17.39 -8.31 -6.12
N LEU A 110 -16.59 -7.26 -5.88
CA LEU A 110 -15.14 -7.34 -5.67
C LEU A 110 -14.74 -6.53 -4.44
N GLN A 111 -13.82 -7.08 -3.65
CA GLN A 111 -13.19 -6.37 -2.53
C GLN A 111 -11.80 -5.90 -2.91
N VAL A 112 -11.49 -4.64 -2.60
CA VAL A 112 -10.21 -3.99 -2.89
C VAL A 112 -9.70 -3.33 -1.60
N GLU A 113 -8.43 -3.54 -1.27
CA GLU A 113 -7.79 -2.97 -0.08
C GLU A 113 -6.91 -1.79 -0.46
N VAL A 114 -7.19 -0.61 0.12
CA VAL A 114 -6.30 0.56 0.08
C VAL A 114 -5.40 0.49 1.30
N GLY A 115 -4.10 0.32 1.09
CA GLY A 115 -3.12 0.29 2.17
C GLY A 115 -2.87 1.66 2.79
N ALA A 116 -2.32 1.66 4.01
CA ALA A 116 -1.74 2.86 4.61
C ALA A 116 -0.22 2.79 4.52
N THR A 117 0.39 3.85 4.00
CA THR A 117 1.83 4.07 4.10
C THR A 117 2.09 5.11 5.16
N THR A 118 2.86 4.72 6.17
CA THR A 118 3.54 5.70 6.99
C THR A 118 4.75 6.15 6.19
N ASP A 119 4.70 7.33 5.59
CA ASP A 119 5.88 8.00 5.05
C ASP A 119 6.77 8.44 6.22
N LEU A 120 7.35 7.47 6.92
CA LEU A 120 8.50 7.69 7.76
C LEU A 120 9.64 7.90 6.77
N ALA A 121 10.15 9.12 6.67
CA ALA A 121 11.38 9.38 5.94
C ALA A 121 12.44 8.37 6.42
N GLU A 122 12.73 7.36 5.58
CA GLU A 122 13.71 6.33 5.85
C GLU A 122 15.07 7.02 5.90
N ILE A 123 15.57 7.28 7.11
CA ILE A 123 16.89 7.85 7.27
C ILE A 123 17.90 6.79 6.83
N SER A 124 18.60 7.04 5.72
CA SER A 124 19.61 6.13 5.19
C SER A 124 20.83 6.03 6.12
N GLU A 125 21.58 4.93 6.06
CA GLU A 125 22.78 4.78 6.90
C GLU A 125 23.94 5.66 6.39
N LEU A 126 24.51 6.48 7.27
CA LEU A 126 25.73 7.25 6.99
C LEU A 126 26.95 6.47 7.43
N GLN A 127 27.75 6.02 6.47
CA GLN A 127 29.05 5.38 6.74
C GLN A 127 30.13 6.43 6.97
N PHE A 128 30.88 6.28 8.06
CA PHE A 128 31.98 7.19 8.38
C PHE A 128 33.06 6.51 9.21
N SER A 129 34.24 7.12 9.24
CA SER A 129 35.37 6.63 10.03
C SER A 129 35.80 7.64 11.07
N LEU A 130 36.22 7.10 12.21
CA LEU A 130 36.74 7.85 13.34
C LEU A 130 38.16 7.39 13.66
N TYR A 131 39.06 8.32 13.92
CA TYR A 131 40.44 7.99 14.29
C TYR A 131 41.13 9.10 15.11
N PRO A 132 42.02 8.76 16.05
CA PRO A 132 42.19 7.43 16.62
C PRO A 132 40.96 7.04 17.45
N ASN A 133 40.71 5.75 17.58
CA ASN A 133 39.71 5.22 18.51
C ASN A 133 40.34 3.96 19.15
N PRO A 134 40.84 4.01 20.40
CA PRO A 134 40.58 5.04 21.42
C PRO A 134 41.17 6.42 21.16
N ALA A 135 40.57 7.47 21.73
CA ALA A 135 41.06 8.86 21.68
C ALA A 135 41.34 9.42 23.07
N ASP A 136 42.43 10.19 23.22
CA ASP A 136 42.77 10.85 24.49
C ASP A 136 42.22 12.29 24.50
N GLU A 137 42.68 13.14 23.57
CA GLU A 137 42.30 14.56 23.52
C GLU A 137 41.51 14.96 22.27
N THR A 138 41.78 14.29 21.15
CA THR A 138 41.21 14.63 19.84
C THR A 138 40.78 13.37 19.08
N LEU A 139 39.57 13.40 18.54
CA LEU A 139 39.00 12.40 17.65
C LEU A 139 38.78 13.03 16.28
N TRP A 140 39.24 12.40 15.20
CA TRP A 140 38.98 12.86 13.84
C TRP A 140 37.81 12.12 13.24
N ILE A 141 36.95 12.85 12.53
CA ILE A 141 35.86 12.29 11.73
C ILE A 141 36.15 12.52 10.26
N ASN A 142 36.11 11.48 9.43
CA ASN A 142 36.21 11.62 7.98
C ASN A 142 34.82 11.88 7.40
N ALA A 143 34.61 13.09 6.89
CA ALA A 143 33.37 13.56 6.28
C ALA A 143 33.44 13.68 4.75
N SER A 144 34.34 12.93 4.11
CA SER A 144 34.49 12.98 2.65
C SER A 144 33.19 12.57 1.96
N GLY A 145 32.70 13.43 1.06
CA GLY A 145 31.47 13.21 0.32
C GLY A 145 30.20 13.70 1.02
N TRP A 146 30.31 14.28 2.22
CA TRP A 146 29.16 14.88 2.91
C TRP A 146 28.85 16.25 2.32
N SER A 147 27.57 16.63 2.38
CA SER A 147 27.10 17.91 1.88
C SER A 147 26.09 18.53 2.83
N GLY A 148 25.96 19.85 2.80
CA GLY A 148 25.03 20.55 3.69
C GLY A 148 25.46 20.56 5.15
N LEU A 149 24.48 20.80 6.03
CA LEU A 149 24.70 20.86 7.47
C LEU A 149 24.73 19.44 8.05
N THR A 150 25.71 19.20 8.93
CA THR A 150 25.88 17.95 9.67
C THR A 150 25.71 18.21 11.15
N THR A 151 24.85 17.44 11.80
CA THR A 151 24.73 17.43 13.26
C THR A 151 25.61 16.33 13.83
N LEU A 152 26.48 16.68 14.78
CA LEU A 152 27.26 15.75 15.58
C LEU A 152 26.72 15.79 17.02
N ALA A 153 26.15 14.67 17.47
CA ALA A 153 25.62 14.53 18.82
C ALA A 153 26.35 13.41 19.56
N LEU A 154 26.95 13.74 20.71
CA LEU A 154 27.70 12.80 21.53
C LEU A 154 26.88 12.41 22.76
N TYR A 155 26.78 11.12 23.03
CA TYR A 155 26.05 10.54 24.15
C TYR A 155 27.00 9.72 25.02
N ASP A 156 26.79 9.75 26.34
CA ASP A 156 27.49 8.84 27.26
C ASP A 156 26.90 7.42 27.20
N ALA A 157 27.54 6.47 27.89
CA ALA A 157 27.08 5.07 27.95
C ALA A 157 25.68 4.88 28.56
N ALA A 158 25.13 5.87 29.27
CA ALA A 158 23.76 5.84 29.77
C ALA A 158 22.75 6.43 28.77
N GLY A 159 23.20 6.86 27.59
CA GLY A 159 22.37 7.47 26.56
C GLY A 159 22.05 8.94 26.83
N ARG A 160 22.73 9.61 27.77
CA ARG A 160 22.54 11.04 28.01
C ARG A 160 23.38 11.84 27.02
N GLN A 161 22.75 12.80 26.34
CA GLN A 161 23.42 13.71 25.43
C GLN A 161 24.39 14.63 26.20
N ILE A 162 25.65 14.59 25.83
CA ILE A 162 26.73 15.41 26.38
C ILE A 162 26.91 16.68 25.57
N ALA A 163 26.91 16.54 24.23
CA ALA A 163 27.06 17.66 23.30
C ALA A 163 26.25 17.40 22.04
N SER A 164 25.81 18.48 21.38
CA SER A 164 25.19 18.43 20.06
C SER A 164 25.47 19.73 19.33
N GLU A 165 26.19 19.65 18.22
CA GLU A 165 26.60 20.81 17.44
C GLU A 165 26.36 20.57 15.94
N VAL A 166 26.14 21.67 15.21
CA VAL A 166 25.88 21.65 13.77
C VAL A 166 27.06 22.29 13.05
N TYR A 167 27.61 21.57 12.08
CA TYR A 167 28.76 22.01 11.29
C TYR A 167 28.47 21.91 9.80
N ASN A 168 29.21 22.68 9.00
CA ASN A 168 29.33 22.45 7.57
C ASN A 168 30.68 21.80 7.32
N ILE A 169 30.70 20.46 7.28
CA ILE A 169 31.91 19.64 7.14
C ILE A 169 31.85 18.84 5.84
N GLN A 170 32.95 18.88 5.09
CA GLN A 170 33.10 18.23 3.79
C GLN A 170 34.40 17.41 3.69
N GLU A 171 35.23 17.49 4.72
CA GLU A 171 36.53 16.85 4.84
C GLU A 171 36.78 16.45 6.30
N ALA A 172 37.93 15.83 6.57
CA ALA A 172 38.28 15.40 7.91
C ALA A 172 38.31 16.57 8.92
N MET A 173 37.58 16.45 10.02
CA MET A 173 37.50 17.47 11.07
C MET A 173 37.92 16.90 12.44
N PRO A 174 38.72 17.64 13.23
CA PRO A 174 38.99 17.25 14.62
C PRO A 174 37.81 17.60 15.54
N ILE A 175 37.52 16.69 16.47
CA ILE A 175 36.54 16.82 17.54
C ILE A 175 37.33 16.81 18.87
N ASN A 176 37.14 17.84 19.68
CA ASN A 176 37.79 17.94 20.98
C ASN A 176 37.07 17.05 22.01
N VAL A 177 37.80 16.09 22.57
CA VAL A 177 37.31 15.14 23.59
C VAL A 177 38.09 15.20 24.90
N SER A 178 39.09 16.08 25.01
CA SER A 178 40.00 16.22 26.17
C SER A 178 39.31 16.51 27.52
N GLY A 179 38.09 17.04 27.50
CA GLY A 179 37.31 17.34 28.70
C GLY A 179 36.42 16.21 29.20
N LEU A 180 36.40 15.07 28.51
CA LEU A 180 35.52 13.94 28.81
C LEU A 180 36.20 12.95 29.75
N ALA A 181 35.40 12.28 30.57
CA ALA A 181 35.92 11.22 31.42
C ALA A 181 36.25 9.98 30.58
N PRO A 182 37.26 9.18 30.97
CA PRO A 182 37.55 7.92 30.29
C PRO A 182 36.32 7.00 30.30
N GLY A 183 35.98 6.43 29.15
CA GLY A 183 34.77 5.62 29.00
C GLY A 183 34.29 5.43 27.58
N LEU A 184 33.16 4.74 27.46
CA LEU A 184 32.48 4.50 26.19
C LEU A 184 31.44 5.58 25.92
N TYR A 185 31.47 6.12 24.70
CA TYR A 185 30.55 7.13 24.19
C TYR A 185 29.97 6.67 22.85
N GLN A 186 28.85 7.28 22.47
CA GLN A 186 28.21 7.07 21.17
C GLN A 186 28.16 8.41 20.43
N LEU A 187 28.78 8.48 19.26
CA LEU A 187 28.67 9.61 18.34
C LEU A 187 27.57 9.30 17.32
N VAL A 188 26.52 10.11 17.33
CA VAL A 188 25.44 10.10 16.35
C VAL A 188 25.68 11.25 15.37
N VAL A 189 25.66 10.94 14.09
CA VAL A 189 25.88 11.88 12.99
C VAL A 189 24.63 11.93 12.14
N LEU A 190 24.10 13.14 11.88
CA LEU A 190 23.01 13.37 10.94
C LEU A 190 23.51 14.27 9.82
N ASN A 191 23.47 13.81 8.58
CA ASN A 191 23.81 14.61 7.40
C ASN A 191 22.71 14.41 6.35
N ALA A 192 21.97 15.46 6.01
CA ALA A 192 20.73 15.36 5.22
C ALA A 192 19.79 14.26 5.79
N ASP A 193 19.30 13.37 4.94
CA ASP A 193 18.46 12.22 5.31
C ASP A 193 19.31 10.97 5.63
N GLN A 194 20.55 11.16 6.09
CA GLN A 194 21.44 10.07 6.49
C GLN A 194 21.78 10.14 7.98
N ARG A 195 21.83 8.98 8.63
CA ARG A 195 22.22 8.82 10.04
C ARG A 195 23.30 7.77 10.20
N GLY A 196 24.36 8.16 10.87
CA GLY A 196 25.46 7.29 11.23
C GLY A 196 25.59 7.21 12.75
N VAL A 197 26.05 6.07 13.24
CA VAL A 197 26.36 5.88 14.66
C VAL A 197 27.71 5.19 14.79
N ALA A 198 28.57 5.71 15.65
CA ALA A 198 29.82 5.07 16.00
C ALA A 198 30.05 5.05 17.52
N GLN A 199 30.67 3.98 18.00
CA GLN A 199 31.18 3.88 19.36
C GLN A 199 32.56 4.52 19.46
N VAL A 200 32.75 5.36 20.47
CA VAL A 200 33.99 6.09 20.73
C VAL A 200 34.48 5.72 22.12
N LEU A 201 35.73 5.28 22.21
CA LEU A 201 36.39 4.99 23.47
C LEU A 201 37.33 6.15 23.82
N ILE A 202 37.13 6.77 24.98
CA ILE A 202 37.98 7.85 25.51
C ILE A 202 38.86 7.29 26.64
N GLN A 203 40.14 7.69 26.68
CA GLN A 203 41.15 7.23 27.66
C GLN A 203 41.80 8.35 28.46
#